data_AF-A0A6J0PAU8-F1
#
_entry.id   AF-A0A6J0PAU8-F1
#
_cell.length_a   1.000
_cell.length_b   1.000
_cell.length_c   1.000
_cell.angle_alpha   90.00
_cell.angle_beta   90.00
_cell.angle_gamma   90.00
#
_symmetry.space_group_name_H-M   'P 1'
#
loop_
_entity.id
_entity.type
_entity.pdbx_description
1 polymer ?
#
loop_
_entity_poly.entity_id
_entity_poly.type
_entity_poly.pdbx_seq_one_letter_code
_entity_poly.pdbx_strand_id
1 'polypeptide(L)'
;MADTEEDSVLLERSARLTRGQRMTKLLDEEIEQDELFWNQDALMEEENDANYEEEPEAADEFDSDFDDDEPDPDDEAENEPEIRVPIKKRLIFPGKPVTKKKNKKKVLSKLDKGPKIEKSSEKSTPSEHQDAPDELEGERVVRKSTRTSVIVRQAERDAIRAALQASMKPIKRKKEGEEKRMTQEEMLLEAAQTEIMNLRNLERVLAREEEVKKRAIVHKAVYNGPQIRFTSRDGKSYLEFSKGLPFQSEICTASVPYPEKSFCVVTGLPAKYRDPKTGLPYATQEAFKFLARGI
;
A
#
# COMPACT_ATOMS: atom_id res chain seq x y z
N MET A 1 35.85 -30.63 -26.60
CA MET A 1 35.11 -29.37 -26.42
C MET A 1 35.07 -29.13 -24.93
N ALA A 2 35.76 -28.09 -24.45
CA ALA A 2 35.81 -27.77 -23.04
C ALA A 2 34.75 -26.71 -22.77
N ASP A 3 33.76 -27.06 -21.96
CA ASP A 3 32.72 -26.16 -21.50
C ASP A 3 33.36 -25.02 -20.72
N THR A 4 33.12 -23.81 -21.19
CA THR A 4 33.51 -22.58 -20.52
C THR A 4 32.40 -22.27 -19.52
N GLU A 5 32.61 -22.68 -18.28
CA GLU A 5 31.76 -22.27 -17.16
C GLU A 5 31.88 -20.75 -17.02
N GLU A 6 30.84 -20.04 -17.46
CA GLU A 6 30.73 -18.59 -17.28
C GLU A 6 30.52 -18.33 -15.78
N ASP A 7 31.62 -18.03 -15.09
CA ASP A 7 31.63 -17.56 -13.71
C ASP A 7 30.70 -16.35 -13.59
N SER A 8 29.50 -16.62 -13.07
CA SER A 8 28.49 -15.61 -12.79
C SER A 8 29.07 -14.63 -11.79
N VAL A 9 29.42 -13.43 -12.25
CA VAL A 9 30.03 -12.38 -11.44
C VAL A 9 29.06 -11.99 -10.33
N LEU A 10 29.21 -12.63 -9.17
CA LEU A 10 28.50 -12.29 -7.96
C LEU A 10 29.05 -10.94 -7.48
N LEU A 11 28.34 -9.86 -7.80
CA LEU A 11 28.66 -8.56 -7.24
C LEU A 11 28.38 -8.59 -5.72
N GLU A 12 29.45 -8.70 -4.93
CA GLU A 12 29.41 -8.43 -3.50
C GLU A 12 28.95 -6.99 -3.26
N ARG A 13 27.71 -6.85 -2.82
CA ARG A 13 27.10 -5.58 -2.42
C ARG A 13 26.82 -5.64 -0.93
N SER A 14 26.98 -4.52 -0.24
CA SER A 14 26.67 -4.43 1.19
C SER A 14 25.22 -4.86 1.48
N ALA A 15 25.07 -5.87 2.34
CA ALA A 15 23.78 -6.43 2.72
C ALA A 15 23.05 -5.47 3.66
N ARG A 16 21.77 -5.19 3.37
CA ARG A 16 20.90 -4.41 4.26
C ARG A 16 20.18 -5.37 5.19
N LEU A 17 20.17 -5.10 6.50
CA LEU A 17 19.50 -5.92 7.52
C LEU A 17 18.01 -6.15 7.25
N THR A 18 17.33 -5.24 6.55
CA THR A 18 15.90 -5.33 6.23
C THR A 18 15.61 -5.93 4.84
N ARG A 19 16.62 -6.42 4.11
CA ARG A 19 16.43 -7.03 2.78
C ARG A 19 15.77 -8.40 2.96
N GLY A 20 14.68 -8.66 2.25
CA GLY A 20 14.02 -9.98 2.26
C GLY A 20 13.11 -10.27 3.46
N GLN A 21 12.99 -9.36 4.44
CA GLN A 21 12.21 -9.60 5.68
C GLN A 21 10.72 -9.92 5.44
N ARG A 22 10.15 -9.49 4.31
CA ARG A 22 8.76 -9.77 3.91
C ARG A 22 8.64 -10.81 2.80
N MET A 23 9.75 -11.34 2.29
CA MET A 23 9.71 -12.29 1.18
C MET A 23 9.16 -13.64 1.64
N THR A 24 9.57 -14.12 2.81
CA THR A 24 9.05 -15.37 3.37
C THR A 24 7.54 -15.30 3.55
N LYS A 25 7.04 -14.24 4.21
CA LYS A 25 5.60 -14.03 4.40
C LYS A 25 4.79 -13.97 3.10
N LEU A 26 5.35 -13.38 2.04
CA LEU A 26 4.66 -13.30 0.75
C LEU A 26 4.62 -14.66 0.04
N LEU A 27 5.68 -15.46 0.19
CA LEU A 27 5.73 -16.83 -0.35
C LEU A 27 4.79 -17.75 0.44
N ASP A 28 4.77 -17.62 1.77
CA ASP A 28 3.85 -18.38 2.63
C ASP A 28 2.39 -18.03 2.30
N GLU A 29 2.07 -16.74 2.13
CA GLU A 29 0.73 -16.30 1.70
C GLU A 29 0.33 -16.80 0.30
N GLU A 30 1.28 -16.95 -0.62
CA GLU A 30 1.03 -17.50 -1.97
C GLU A 30 0.72 -19.00 -1.90
N ILE A 31 1.52 -19.75 -1.13
CA ILE A 31 1.32 -21.19 -0.90
C ILE A 31 -0.02 -21.45 -0.20
N GLU A 32 -0.35 -20.68 0.84
CA GLU A 32 -1.65 -20.81 1.53
C GLU A 32 -2.84 -20.56 0.59
N GLN A 33 -2.73 -19.60 -0.33
CA GLN A 33 -3.79 -19.32 -1.31
C GLN A 33 -3.93 -20.43 -2.34
N ASP A 34 -2.80 -20.99 -2.81
CA ASP A 34 -2.80 -22.11 -3.73
C ASP A 34 -3.37 -23.36 -3.06
N GLU A 35 -2.96 -23.67 -1.83
CA GLU A 35 -3.53 -24.78 -1.05
C GLU A 35 -5.03 -24.61 -0.84
N LEU A 36 -5.52 -23.40 -0.54
CA LEU A 36 -6.96 -23.14 -0.41
C LEU A 36 -7.73 -23.32 -1.74
N PHE A 37 -7.10 -23.00 -2.86
CA PHE A 37 -7.70 -23.17 -4.18
C PHE A 37 -7.73 -24.64 -4.60
N TRP A 38 -6.64 -25.37 -4.39
CA TRP A 38 -6.51 -26.77 -4.82
C TRP A 38 -7.19 -27.75 -3.86
N ASN A 39 -7.27 -27.45 -2.57
CA ASN A 39 -7.96 -28.28 -1.57
C ASN A 39 -9.48 -27.98 -1.52
N GLN A 40 -10.09 -27.63 -2.65
CA GLN A 40 -11.55 -27.55 -2.75
C GLN A 40 -12.14 -28.95 -2.86
N ASP A 41 -13.22 -29.23 -2.12
CA ASP A 41 -13.89 -30.54 -2.12
C ASP A 41 -14.28 -31.02 -3.54
N ALA A 42 -14.55 -30.10 -4.47
CA ALA A 42 -14.88 -30.41 -5.87
C ALA A 42 -13.68 -30.84 -6.74
N LEU A 43 -12.45 -30.61 -6.29
CA LEU A 43 -11.21 -31.00 -6.98
C LEU A 43 -10.49 -32.16 -6.27
N MET A 44 -10.96 -32.56 -5.09
CA MET A 44 -10.46 -33.72 -4.36
C MET A 44 -10.90 -35.00 -5.08
N GLU A 45 -10.02 -35.99 -5.13
CA GLU A 45 -10.36 -37.32 -5.65
C GLU A 45 -11.45 -37.94 -4.76
N GLU A 46 -12.64 -38.18 -5.34
CA GLU A 46 -13.72 -38.87 -4.65
C GLU A 46 -13.50 -40.39 -4.76
N GLU A 47 -13.68 -41.13 -3.66
CA GLU A 47 -13.49 -42.59 -3.62
C GLU A 47 -14.42 -43.36 -4.59
N ASN A 48 -15.44 -42.70 -5.11
CA ASN A 48 -16.42 -43.24 -6.04
C ASN A 48 -16.49 -42.40 -7.35
N ASP A 49 -15.36 -41.86 -7.79
CA ASP A 49 -15.23 -41.13 -9.07
C ASP A 49 -15.13 -42.12 -10.25
N ALA A 50 -16.29 -42.51 -10.78
CA ALA A 50 -16.38 -43.33 -11.99
C ALA A 50 -16.08 -42.50 -13.25
N ASN A 51 -15.46 -43.11 -14.24
CA ASN A 51 -15.23 -42.44 -15.53
C ASN A 51 -16.56 -42.01 -16.15
N TYR A 52 -16.57 -40.83 -16.76
CA TYR A 52 -17.76 -40.26 -17.41
C TYR A 52 -18.41 -41.26 -18.39
N GLU A 53 -19.70 -41.48 -18.21
CA GLU A 53 -20.55 -42.22 -19.14
C GLU A 53 -21.37 -41.21 -19.96
N GLU A 54 -21.30 -41.30 -21.29
CA GLU A 54 -22.04 -40.41 -22.18
C GLU A 54 -23.54 -40.69 -22.06
N GLU A 55 -24.28 -39.76 -21.45
CA GLU A 55 -25.73 -39.79 -21.47
C GLU A 55 -26.24 -39.52 -22.89
N PRO A 56 -27.33 -40.17 -23.33
CA PRO A 56 -27.89 -39.93 -24.65
C PRO A 56 -28.29 -38.45 -24.77
N GLU A 57 -27.65 -37.76 -25.72
CA GLU A 57 -27.93 -36.35 -26.03
C GLU A 57 -29.41 -36.19 -26.35
N ALA A 58 -30.13 -35.45 -25.50
CA ALA A 58 -31.53 -35.12 -25.76
C ALA A 58 -31.61 -34.24 -27.01
N ALA A 59 -32.65 -34.44 -27.82
CA ALA A 59 -32.88 -33.58 -28.98
C ALA A 59 -33.03 -32.12 -28.52
N ASP A 60 -32.38 -31.20 -29.22
CA ASP A 60 -32.44 -29.76 -28.94
C ASP A 60 -33.89 -29.27 -29.12
N GLU A 61 -34.51 -28.81 -28.03
CA GLU A 61 -35.87 -28.28 -28.02
C GLU A 61 -35.80 -26.77 -28.18
N PHE A 62 -36.23 -26.26 -29.34
CA PHE A 62 -36.35 -24.82 -29.56
C PHE A 62 -37.66 -24.25 -29.01
N ASP A 63 -37.54 -23.04 -28.46
CA ASP A 63 -38.68 -22.22 -28.11
C ASP A 63 -39.48 -21.85 -29.37
N SER A 64 -40.79 -21.63 -29.19
CA SER A 64 -41.70 -21.35 -30.31
C SER A 64 -41.41 -20.04 -31.05
N ASP A 65 -40.64 -19.13 -30.43
CA ASP A 65 -40.21 -17.85 -31.01
C ASP A 65 -38.83 -17.94 -31.69
N PHE A 66 -38.20 -19.12 -31.75
CA PHE A 66 -36.90 -19.25 -32.39
C PHE A 66 -36.95 -18.93 -33.90
N ASP A 67 -38.01 -19.38 -34.57
CA ASP A 67 -38.23 -19.13 -36.00
C ASP A 67 -39.01 -17.81 -36.25
N ASP A 68 -39.37 -17.06 -35.20
CA ASP A 68 -39.99 -15.74 -35.38
C ASP A 68 -38.92 -14.76 -35.87
N ASP A 69 -39.15 -14.15 -37.03
CA ASP A 69 -38.27 -13.11 -37.58
C ASP A 69 -38.17 -11.94 -36.59
N GLU A 70 -36.95 -11.66 -36.10
CA GLU A 70 -36.69 -10.43 -35.36
C GLU A 70 -37.09 -9.22 -36.24
N PRO A 71 -37.81 -8.22 -35.68
CA PRO A 71 -38.28 -7.09 -36.48
C PRO A 71 -37.10 -6.35 -37.12
N ASP A 72 -37.14 -6.24 -38.45
CA ASP A 72 -36.16 -5.50 -39.23
C ASP A 72 -36.20 -4.03 -38.79
N PRO A 73 -35.06 -3.41 -38.38
CA PRO A 73 -35.03 -2.05 -37.83
C PRO A 73 -35.55 -0.93 -38.76
N ASP A 74 -35.88 -1.23 -40.01
CA ASP A 74 -36.35 -0.27 -41.01
C ASP A 74 -37.89 -0.17 -41.14
N ASP A 75 -38.68 -1.01 -40.47
CA ASP A 75 -40.16 -0.92 -40.43
C ASP A 75 -40.71 -0.16 -39.19
N GLU A 76 -39.84 0.54 -38.46
CA GLU A 76 -40.21 1.44 -37.36
C GLU A 76 -40.46 2.86 -37.90
N ALA A 77 -41.58 3.01 -38.62
CA ALA A 77 -42.07 4.32 -39.05
C ALA A 77 -42.44 5.20 -37.84
N GLU A 78 -41.72 6.31 -37.71
CA GLU A 78 -42.15 7.57 -37.08
C GLU A 78 -42.80 7.47 -35.68
N ASN A 79 -42.03 7.26 -34.61
CA ASN A 79 -42.38 7.81 -33.29
C ASN A 79 -41.14 8.02 -32.39
N GLU A 80 -40.95 9.29 -32.01
CA GLU A 80 -40.15 9.91 -30.92
C GLU A 80 -38.74 9.41 -30.52
N PRO A 81 -37.77 10.34 -30.31
CA PRO A 81 -36.42 9.98 -29.88
C PRO A 81 -36.37 9.68 -28.37
N GLU A 82 -36.76 8.47 -27.97
CA GLU A 82 -36.38 7.97 -26.65
C GLU A 82 -34.88 7.65 -26.61
N ILE A 83 -34.21 8.24 -25.62
CA ILE A 83 -32.78 8.20 -25.38
C ILE A 83 -32.34 6.74 -25.18
N ARG A 84 -31.83 6.11 -26.24
CA ARG A 84 -31.14 4.81 -26.18
C ARG A 84 -29.90 4.95 -25.28
N VAL A 85 -30.03 4.55 -24.01
CA VAL A 85 -28.87 4.38 -23.10
C VAL A 85 -28.10 3.14 -23.54
N PRO A 86 -26.80 3.24 -23.89
CA PRO A 86 -26.03 2.06 -24.29
C PRO A 86 -25.70 1.22 -23.05
N ILE A 87 -26.39 0.09 -22.86
CA ILE A 87 -25.95 -0.97 -21.95
C ILE A 87 -25.08 -1.94 -22.75
N LYS A 88 -23.75 -1.80 -22.64
CA LYS A 88 -22.81 -2.91 -22.81
C LYS A 88 -21.73 -2.83 -21.73
N LYS A 89 -22.03 -3.37 -20.55
CA LYS A 89 -20.98 -3.76 -19.58
C LYS A 89 -20.42 -5.09 -20.08
N ARG A 90 -19.19 -5.05 -20.59
CA ARG A 90 -18.43 -6.26 -20.92
C ARG A 90 -18.30 -7.12 -19.66
N LEU A 91 -18.68 -8.39 -19.74
CA LEU A 91 -18.40 -9.39 -18.72
C LEU A 91 -16.87 -9.47 -18.54
N ILE A 92 -16.38 -9.14 -17.36
CA ILE A 92 -14.95 -9.25 -17.03
C ILE A 92 -14.78 -10.62 -16.36
N PHE A 93 -14.06 -11.51 -17.04
CA PHE A 93 -13.69 -12.83 -16.53
C PHE A 93 -12.91 -12.73 -15.21
N PRO A 94 -13.21 -13.51 -14.16
CA PRO A 94 -12.46 -13.51 -12.92
C PRO A 94 -11.14 -14.23 -13.15
N GLY A 95 -10.06 -13.48 -13.40
CA GLY A 95 -8.74 -14.09 -13.59
C GLY A 95 -7.66 -13.23 -14.26
N LYS A 96 -7.97 -12.01 -14.73
CA LYS A 96 -6.91 -11.12 -15.26
C LYS A 96 -6.35 -10.24 -14.13
N PRO A 97 -5.09 -10.43 -13.67
CA PRO A 97 -4.50 -9.52 -12.70
C PRO A 97 -4.24 -8.16 -13.35
N VAL A 98 -4.97 -7.15 -12.89
CA VAL A 98 -4.74 -5.74 -13.27
C VAL A 98 -3.34 -5.36 -12.80
N THR A 99 -2.41 -5.13 -13.73
CA THR A 99 -1.05 -4.72 -13.42
C THR A 99 -1.05 -3.35 -12.73
N LYS A 100 -0.94 -3.36 -11.40
CA LYS A 100 -0.86 -2.15 -10.58
C LYS A 100 0.48 -1.46 -10.85
N LYS A 101 0.46 -0.42 -11.68
CA LYS A 101 1.54 0.58 -11.81
C LYS A 101 1.87 1.13 -10.42
N LYS A 102 3.07 0.79 -9.91
CA LYS A 102 3.59 1.23 -8.61
C LYS A 102 3.97 2.71 -8.66
N ASN A 103 3.14 3.57 -8.05
CA ASN A 103 3.56 4.92 -7.68
C ASN A 103 4.52 4.85 -6.48
N LYS A 104 5.79 5.17 -6.73
CA LYS A 104 6.82 5.39 -5.71
C LYS A 104 6.38 6.53 -4.77
N LYS A 105 6.21 6.25 -3.47
CA LYS A 105 6.20 7.30 -2.44
C LYS A 105 7.63 7.61 -2.02
N LYS A 106 8.01 8.87 -2.27
CA LYS A 106 9.23 9.52 -1.82
C LYS A 106 9.22 9.63 -0.30
N VAL A 107 10.38 9.32 0.27
CA VAL A 107 10.80 9.69 1.62
C VAL A 107 10.93 11.21 1.68
N LEU A 108 10.36 11.85 2.69
CA LEU A 108 10.72 13.19 3.10
C LEU A 108 10.95 13.20 4.61
N SER A 109 12.14 13.70 4.93
CA SER A 109 12.77 13.85 6.22
C SER A 109 12.71 15.31 6.66
N LYS A 110 13.08 15.52 7.95
CA LYS A 110 13.44 16.77 8.65
C LYS A 110 12.26 17.56 9.25
N LEU A 111 12.38 18.31 10.34
CA LEU A 111 13.17 18.35 11.61
C LEU A 111 12.73 19.69 12.28
N ASP A 112 12.89 19.79 13.60
CA ASP A 112 12.92 21.00 14.45
C ASP A 112 11.62 21.73 14.85
N LYS A 113 11.25 21.62 16.14
CA LYS A 113 11.68 22.58 17.20
C LYS A 113 11.29 22.08 18.60
N GLY A 114 12.24 22.18 19.55
CA GLY A 114 11.99 22.02 21.00
C GLY A 114 11.26 23.21 21.63
N PRO A 115 11.03 23.21 22.96
CA PRO A 115 12.13 23.43 23.89
C PRO A 115 12.16 22.54 25.16
N LYS A 116 13.33 22.67 25.81
CA LYS A 116 13.89 22.06 27.02
C LYS A 116 12.99 22.09 28.27
N ILE A 117 13.05 21.02 29.08
CA ILE A 117 13.13 21.09 30.55
C ILE A 117 14.13 20.03 31.04
N GLU A 118 15.04 20.45 31.91
CA GLU A 118 16.16 19.71 32.50
C GLU A 118 15.76 18.84 33.71
N LYS A 119 16.49 17.74 33.97
CA LYS A 119 17.31 17.52 35.19
C LYS A 119 17.93 16.10 35.27
N SER A 120 19.24 16.08 35.59
CA SER A 120 20.07 15.18 36.45
C SER A 120 19.74 13.67 36.56
N SER A 121 20.65 12.70 36.71
CA SER A 121 22.09 12.61 37.03
C SER A 121 22.53 11.13 36.99
N GLU A 122 23.81 10.89 36.63
CA GLU A 122 24.79 9.93 37.19
C GLU A 122 24.47 8.42 37.44
N LYS A 123 25.08 7.58 36.57
CA LYS A 123 26.08 6.49 36.79
C LYS A 123 26.16 5.75 38.17
N SER A 124 26.05 4.40 38.15
CA SER A 124 27.07 3.42 38.62
C SER A 124 26.58 1.95 38.78
N THR A 125 27.17 1.02 38.00
CA THR A 125 27.71 -0.35 38.29
C THR A 125 26.97 -1.46 39.11
N PRO A 126 27.36 -2.76 38.92
CA PRO A 126 26.48 -3.94 39.00
C PRO A 126 26.69 -4.85 40.24
N SER A 127 25.79 -5.81 40.46
CA SER A 127 26.02 -6.97 41.34
C SER A 127 25.39 -8.25 40.77
N GLU A 128 26.19 -9.31 40.73
CA GLU A 128 25.82 -10.70 40.48
C GLU A 128 24.99 -11.29 41.62
N HIS A 129 24.12 -12.26 41.30
CA HIS A 129 24.00 -13.52 42.02
C HIS A 129 23.41 -14.61 41.10
N GLN A 130 24.04 -15.78 41.16
CA GLN A 130 23.81 -17.01 40.39
C GLN A 130 22.66 -17.83 41.01
N ASP A 131 21.81 -18.46 40.19
CA ASP A 131 21.78 -19.93 39.99
C ASP A 131 20.51 -20.37 39.23
N ALA A 132 20.70 -21.26 38.25
CA ALA A 132 19.69 -21.86 37.36
C ALA A 132 19.04 -23.12 37.99
N PRO A 133 18.00 -23.75 37.39
CA PRO A 133 18.17 -24.51 36.14
C PRO A 133 17.05 -24.32 35.09
N ASP A 134 17.50 -24.11 33.86
CA ASP A 134 17.09 -24.71 32.59
C ASP A 134 15.69 -25.36 32.47
N GLU A 135 14.76 -24.67 31.80
CA GLU A 135 13.77 -25.34 30.93
C GLU A 135 13.25 -24.36 29.85
N LEU A 136 13.75 -24.58 28.63
CA LEU A 136 13.09 -24.42 27.33
C LEU A 136 12.51 -23.06 26.87
N GLU A 137 13.01 -22.70 25.68
CA GLU A 137 12.47 -21.78 24.66
C GLU A 137 12.82 -20.29 24.78
N GLY A 138 13.77 -19.88 23.93
CA GLY A 138 14.20 -18.50 23.76
C GLY A 138 13.05 -17.56 23.39
N GLU A 139 12.63 -16.75 24.36
CA GLU A 139 11.75 -15.61 24.13
C GLU A 139 12.43 -14.58 23.21
N ARG A 140 12.02 -14.62 21.94
CA ARG A 140 12.37 -13.62 20.94
C ARG A 140 12.05 -12.23 21.47
N VAL A 141 13.01 -11.31 21.32
CA VAL A 141 12.96 -9.90 21.70
C VAL A 141 11.84 -9.17 20.94
N VAL A 142 10.61 -9.27 21.42
CA VAL A 142 9.47 -8.45 21.00
C VAL A 142 9.13 -7.48 22.13
N ARG A 143 8.86 -6.21 21.78
CA ARG A 143 8.50 -5.18 22.76
C ARG A 143 7.31 -5.63 23.61
N LYS A 144 7.43 -5.50 24.93
CA LYS A 144 6.44 -5.94 25.94
C LYS A 144 5.01 -5.44 25.66
N SER A 145 4.85 -4.27 25.03
CA SER A 145 3.55 -3.68 24.66
C SER A 145 2.82 -4.41 23.52
N THR A 146 3.53 -5.10 22.63
CA THR A 146 2.90 -5.90 21.57
C THR A 146 2.40 -7.23 22.15
N ARG A 147 3.16 -7.81 23.09
CA ARG A 147 2.79 -9.07 23.77
C ARG A 147 1.51 -8.90 24.59
N THR A 148 1.36 -7.80 25.32
CA THR A 148 0.13 -7.52 26.08
C THR A 148 -1.09 -7.38 25.17
N SER A 149 -0.96 -6.72 24.01
CA SER A 149 -2.06 -6.57 23.05
C SER A 149 -2.54 -7.91 22.46
N VAL A 150 -1.62 -8.85 22.21
CA VAL A 150 -1.96 -10.20 21.71
C VAL A 150 -2.66 -11.01 22.78
N ILE A 151 -2.19 -10.94 24.03
CA ILE A 151 -2.80 -11.63 25.18
C ILE A 151 -4.23 -11.13 25.42
N VAL A 152 -4.45 -9.80 25.41
CA VAL A 152 -5.79 -9.21 25.58
C VAL A 152 -6.73 -9.69 24.47
N ARG A 153 -6.26 -9.67 23.21
CA ARG A 153 -7.07 -10.09 22.07
C ARG A 153 -7.36 -11.59 22.06
N GLN A 154 -6.47 -12.41 22.61
CA GLN A 154 -6.69 -13.84 22.78
C GLN A 154 -7.73 -14.10 23.86
N ALA A 155 -7.60 -13.43 25.02
CA ALA A 155 -8.57 -13.52 26.11
C ALA A 155 -9.98 -13.05 25.68
N GLU A 156 -10.08 -11.99 24.88
CA GLU A 156 -11.35 -11.53 24.32
C GLU A 156 -12.02 -12.59 23.42
N ARG A 157 -11.25 -13.25 22.54
CA ARG A 157 -11.79 -14.31 21.68
C ARG A 157 -12.24 -15.54 22.47
N ASP A 158 -11.44 -15.93 23.46
CA ASP A 158 -11.76 -17.10 24.28
C ASP A 158 -12.97 -16.83 25.19
N ALA A 159 -13.12 -15.59 25.69
CA ALA A 159 -14.33 -15.16 26.40
C ALA A 159 -15.59 -15.18 25.51
N ILE A 160 -15.48 -14.75 24.24
CA ILE A 160 -16.60 -14.81 23.28
C ILE A 160 -16.96 -16.27 22.98
N ARG A 161 -15.98 -17.15 22.77
CA ARG A 161 -16.22 -18.58 22.52
C ARG A 161 -16.89 -19.25 23.72
N ALA A 162 -16.41 -18.96 24.93
CA ALA A 162 -16.99 -19.47 26.17
C ALA A 162 -18.42 -18.96 26.41
N ALA A 163 -18.69 -17.68 26.12
CA ALA A 163 -20.05 -17.11 26.22
C ALA A 163 -21.02 -17.76 25.23
N LEU A 164 -20.58 -18.01 23.98
CA LEU A 164 -21.39 -18.74 23.00
C LEU A 164 -21.69 -20.16 23.48
N GLN A 165 -20.68 -20.91 23.92
CA GLN A 165 -20.86 -22.27 24.45
C GLN A 165 -21.73 -22.30 25.72
N ALA A 166 -21.62 -21.32 26.61
CA ALA A 166 -22.45 -21.22 27.81
C ALA A 166 -23.91 -20.81 27.49
N SER A 167 -24.11 -20.04 26.41
CA SER A 167 -25.45 -19.65 25.93
C SER A 167 -26.15 -20.75 25.12
N MET A 168 -25.40 -21.75 24.64
CA MET A 168 -25.94 -22.93 23.98
C MET A 168 -26.66 -23.80 25.03
N LYS A 169 -27.95 -23.55 25.21
CA LYS A 169 -28.81 -24.39 26.02
C LYS A 169 -28.78 -25.81 25.46
N PRO A 170 -28.65 -26.86 26.30
CA PRO A 170 -28.71 -28.24 25.82
C PRO A 170 -30.06 -28.44 25.13
N ILE A 171 -30.01 -28.77 23.84
CA ILE A 171 -31.18 -29.05 23.01
C ILE A 171 -31.86 -30.27 23.62
N LYS A 172 -32.94 -30.05 24.36
CA LYS A 172 -33.82 -31.14 24.79
C LYS A 172 -34.44 -31.70 23.51
N ARG A 173 -33.98 -32.88 23.09
CA ARG A 173 -34.63 -33.67 22.05
C ARG A 173 -36.10 -33.87 22.46
N LYS A 174 -37.03 -33.21 21.79
CA LYS A 174 -38.46 -33.51 21.94
C LYS A 174 -38.70 -34.92 21.41
N LYS A 175 -39.63 -35.65 22.04
CA LYS A 175 -40.03 -36.98 21.57
C LYS A 175 -40.51 -36.86 20.12
N GLU A 176 -39.95 -37.69 19.27
CA GLU A 176 -40.35 -37.88 17.87
C GLU A 176 -41.75 -38.50 17.89
N GLY A 177 -42.75 -37.76 17.43
CA GLY A 177 -44.14 -38.19 17.46
C GLY A 177 -45.10 -37.01 17.45
N GLU A 178 -45.75 -36.83 16.30
CA GLU A 178 -46.67 -35.76 15.91
C GLU A 178 -45.99 -34.44 15.51
N GLU A 179 -45.30 -34.47 14.38
CA GLU A 179 -45.27 -33.32 13.48
C GLU A 179 -46.72 -33.00 13.10
N LYS A 180 -47.36 -32.10 13.84
CA LYS A 180 -48.53 -31.41 13.31
C LYS A 180 -48.08 -30.78 12.00
N ARG A 181 -48.53 -31.33 10.88
CA ARG A 181 -48.37 -30.70 9.57
C ARG A 181 -48.89 -29.28 9.73
N MET A 182 -47.98 -28.31 9.65
CA MET A 182 -48.32 -26.89 9.72
C MET A 182 -49.44 -26.66 8.72
N THR A 183 -50.54 -26.10 9.20
CA THR A 183 -51.59 -25.66 8.29
C THR A 183 -50.99 -24.64 7.33
N GLN A 184 -51.56 -24.53 6.13
CA GLN A 184 -51.06 -23.57 5.13
C GLN A 184 -50.99 -22.14 5.69
N GLU A 185 -51.93 -21.77 6.58
CA GLU A 185 -51.93 -20.50 7.30
C GLU A 185 -50.73 -20.34 8.25
N GLU A 186 -50.38 -21.37 9.00
CA GLU A 186 -49.22 -21.34 9.89
C GLU A 186 -47.91 -21.22 9.09
N MET A 187 -47.81 -21.88 7.93
CA MET A 187 -46.68 -21.74 7.01
C MET A 187 -46.56 -20.30 6.47
N LEU A 188 -47.68 -19.68 6.11
CA LEU A 188 -47.71 -18.28 5.65
C LEU A 188 -47.32 -17.30 6.77
N LEU A 189 -47.72 -17.55 8.01
CA LEU A 189 -47.33 -16.72 9.15
C LEU A 189 -45.84 -16.85 9.49
N GLU A 190 -45.28 -18.05 9.37
CA GLU A 190 -43.84 -18.27 9.53
C GLU A 190 -43.03 -17.61 8.40
N ALA A 191 -43.53 -17.71 7.16
CA ALA A 191 -42.96 -17.00 6.02
C ALA A 191 -42.97 -15.47 6.22
N ALA A 192 -44.07 -14.90 6.71
CA ALA A 192 -44.15 -13.46 7.00
C ALA A 192 -43.18 -13.02 8.12
N GLN A 193 -43.02 -13.84 9.17
CA GLN A 193 -42.06 -13.53 10.24
C GLN A 193 -40.60 -13.63 9.76
N THR A 194 -40.29 -14.63 8.94
CA THR A 194 -38.96 -14.80 8.35
C THR A 194 -38.67 -13.70 7.33
N GLU A 195 -39.66 -13.23 6.57
CA GLU A 195 -39.54 -12.08 5.69
C GLU A 195 -39.15 -10.81 6.47
N ILE A 196 -39.84 -10.53 7.59
CA ILE A 196 -39.49 -9.39 8.46
C ILE A 196 -38.06 -9.52 8.99
N MET A 197 -37.62 -10.72 9.36
CA MET A 197 -36.27 -10.97 9.85
C MET A 197 -35.22 -10.82 8.74
N ASN A 198 -35.52 -11.32 7.54
CA ASN A 198 -34.68 -11.23 6.36
C ASN A 198 -34.53 -9.78 5.90
N LEU A 199 -35.61 -9.00 5.87
CA LEU A 199 -35.58 -7.56 5.57
C LEU A 199 -34.67 -6.81 6.55
N ARG A 200 -34.83 -7.03 7.86
CA ARG A 200 -33.96 -6.42 8.88
C ARG A 200 -32.50 -6.82 8.74
N ASN A 201 -32.24 -8.06 8.34
CA ASN A 201 -30.87 -8.54 8.12
C ASN A 201 -30.27 -7.92 6.86
N LEU A 202 -31.04 -7.85 5.78
CA LEU A 202 -30.66 -7.20 4.52
C LEU A 202 -30.33 -5.73 4.74
N GLU A 203 -31.18 -4.98 5.46
CA GLU A 203 -30.91 -3.59 5.83
C GLU A 203 -29.57 -3.43 6.57
N ARG A 204 -29.26 -4.35 7.50
CA ARG A 204 -27.99 -4.33 8.23
C ARG A 204 -26.80 -4.60 7.31
N VAL A 205 -26.94 -5.49 6.33
CA VAL A 205 -25.90 -5.77 5.34
C VAL A 205 -25.69 -4.56 4.44
N LEU A 206 -26.76 -4.00 3.88
CA LEU A 206 -26.71 -2.81 3.03
C LEU A 206 -26.11 -1.60 3.76
N ALA A 207 -26.46 -1.38 5.03
CA ALA A 207 -25.87 -0.31 5.84
C ALA A 207 -24.35 -0.48 5.99
N ARG A 208 -23.86 -1.70 6.23
CA ARG A 208 -22.41 -1.96 6.30
C ARG A 208 -21.73 -1.74 4.95
N GLU A 209 -22.35 -2.18 3.86
CA GLU A 209 -21.81 -1.96 2.51
C GLU A 209 -21.73 -0.46 2.18
N GLU A 210 -22.76 0.30 2.52
CA GLU A 210 -22.75 1.76 2.37
C GLU A 210 -21.66 2.42 3.22
N GLU A 211 -21.46 1.99 4.46
CA GLU A 211 -20.36 2.49 5.29
C GLU A 211 -19.00 2.17 4.69
N VAL A 212 -18.80 0.94 4.20
CA VAL A 212 -17.56 0.53 3.52
C VAL A 212 -17.36 1.37 2.26
N LYS A 213 -18.42 1.58 1.46
CA LYS A 213 -18.38 2.40 0.24
C LYS A 213 -18.06 3.87 0.55
N LYS A 214 -18.68 4.46 1.57
CA LYS A 214 -18.40 5.84 2.04
C LYS A 214 -16.96 5.97 2.54
N ARG A 215 -16.44 4.98 3.28
CA ARG A 215 -15.05 4.95 3.76
C ARG A 215 -14.02 4.69 2.65
N ALA A 216 -14.41 3.98 1.59
CA ALA A 216 -13.56 3.69 0.44
C ALA A 216 -13.38 4.88 -0.51
N ILE A 217 -14.28 5.87 -0.48
CA ILE A 217 -14.14 7.10 -1.26
C ILE A 217 -13.06 7.99 -0.62
N VAL A 218 -11.82 7.72 -0.97
CA VAL A 218 -10.68 8.56 -0.58
C VAL A 218 -10.70 9.82 -1.43
N HIS A 219 -11.23 10.92 -0.89
CA HIS A 219 -11.05 12.25 -1.47
C HIS A 219 -9.58 12.66 -1.37
N LYS A 220 -8.79 12.32 -2.40
CA LYS A 220 -7.43 12.82 -2.56
C LYS A 220 -7.51 14.29 -2.98
N ALA A 221 -7.03 15.19 -2.15
CA ALA A 221 -6.84 16.58 -2.54
C ALA A 221 -5.92 16.63 -3.76
N VAL A 222 -6.45 17.10 -4.89
CA VAL A 222 -5.65 17.28 -6.11
C VAL A 222 -4.78 18.52 -5.90
N TYR A 223 -3.47 18.33 -5.82
CA TYR A 223 -2.53 19.44 -5.72
C TYR A 223 -2.56 20.26 -7.01
N ASN A 224 -3.08 21.49 -6.93
CA ASN A 224 -3.16 22.44 -8.05
C ASN A 224 -2.05 23.51 -8.03
N GLY A 225 -1.02 23.32 -7.20
CA GLY A 225 0.09 24.26 -7.12
C GLY A 225 1.15 24.08 -8.23
N PRO A 226 2.15 24.97 -8.27
CA PRO A 226 3.20 24.97 -9.27
C PRO A 226 3.99 23.64 -9.27
N GLN A 227 4.20 23.03 -10.45
CA GLN A 227 4.71 21.66 -10.57
C GLN A 227 5.67 21.47 -11.76
N ILE A 228 6.84 20.85 -11.50
CA ILE A 228 7.78 20.40 -12.52
C ILE A 228 7.60 18.89 -12.76
N ARG A 229 7.50 18.47 -14.02
CA ARG A 229 7.43 17.06 -14.42
C ARG A 229 8.66 16.69 -15.24
N PHE A 230 9.34 15.63 -14.84
CA PHE A 230 10.44 15.05 -15.58
C PHE A 230 9.96 13.84 -16.38
N THR A 231 10.29 13.80 -17.67
CA THR A 231 9.99 12.65 -18.54
C THR A 231 11.24 12.30 -19.35
N SER A 232 11.62 11.02 -19.31
CA SER A 232 12.72 10.47 -20.13
C SER A 232 12.14 9.44 -21.09
N ARG A 233 12.26 9.68 -22.39
CA ARG A 233 11.78 8.78 -23.44
C ARG A 233 12.76 8.81 -24.61
N ASP A 234 13.04 7.65 -25.19
CA ASP A 234 13.90 7.48 -26.38
C ASP A 234 15.29 8.14 -26.22
N GLY A 235 15.91 7.98 -25.04
CA GLY A 235 17.22 8.56 -24.73
C GLY A 235 17.23 10.07 -24.52
N LYS A 236 16.08 10.75 -24.61
CA LYS A 236 15.95 12.20 -24.40
C LYS A 236 15.26 12.49 -23.06
N SER A 237 15.79 13.46 -22.33
CA SER A 237 15.27 13.92 -21.04
C SER A 237 14.58 15.27 -21.19
N TYR A 238 13.35 15.39 -20.70
CA TYR A 238 12.54 16.60 -20.76
C TYR A 238 12.10 17.03 -19.37
N LEU A 239 12.07 18.35 -19.14
CA LEU A 239 11.52 18.99 -17.96
C LEU A 239 10.36 19.91 -18.38
N GLU A 240 9.16 19.59 -17.93
CA GLU A 240 7.93 20.35 -18.18
C GLU A 240 7.60 21.18 -16.93
N PHE A 241 7.52 22.50 -17.09
CA PHE A 241 7.08 23.41 -16.04
C PHE A 241 5.58 23.67 -16.22
N SER A 242 4.78 23.21 -15.28
CA SER A 242 3.30 23.26 -15.35
C SER A 242 2.73 23.98 -14.12
N LYS A 243 1.46 24.40 -14.21
CA LYS A 243 0.71 25.04 -13.11
C LYS A 243 1.35 26.34 -12.57
N GLY A 244 1.88 27.17 -13.47
CA GLY A 244 2.36 28.52 -13.12
C GLY A 244 3.78 28.59 -12.57
N LEU A 245 4.61 27.53 -12.69
CA LEU A 245 6.06 27.68 -12.53
C LEU A 245 6.64 28.35 -13.79
N PRO A 246 7.21 29.56 -13.69
CA PRO A 246 7.99 30.11 -14.79
C PRO A 246 9.32 29.33 -14.92
N PHE A 247 9.76 29.14 -16.16
CA PHE A 247 11.11 28.64 -16.43
C PHE A 247 12.11 29.73 -16.06
N GLN A 248 12.91 29.52 -15.01
CA GLN A 248 13.97 30.42 -14.60
C GLN A 248 15.17 30.26 -15.54
N SER A 249 15.06 30.80 -16.75
CA SER A 249 16.10 30.73 -17.79
C SER A 249 16.87 32.02 -17.94
N GLU A 250 17.00 32.78 -16.86
CA GLU A 250 18.02 33.82 -16.79
C GLU A 250 19.36 33.13 -16.63
N ILE A 251 19.87 32.61 -17.74
CA ILE A 251 21.26 32.19 -17.85
C ILE A 251 22.04 33.49 -17.64
N CYS A 252 22.64 33.66 -16.46
CA CYS A 252 23.50 34.79 -16.16
C CYS A 252 24.73 34.72 -17.08
N THR A 253 24.59 35.30 -18.28
CA THR A 253 25.68 35.48 -19.25
C THR A 253 26.53 36.71 -18.92
N ALA A 254 26.05 37.56 -18.02
CA ALA A 254 26.81 38.67 -17.48
C ALA A 254 27.98 38.12 -16.66
N SER A 255 29.21 38.42 -17.09
CA SER A 255 30.40 38.17 -16.28
C SER A 255 30.31 39.00 -15.00
N VAL A 256 30.70 38.39 -13.88
CA VAL A 256 30.82 39.13 -12.62
C VAL A 256 31.84 40.24 -12.84
N PRO A 257 31.52 41.51 -12.52
CA PRO A 257 32.47 42.61 -12.67
C PRO A 257 33.74 42.30 -11.88
N TYR A 258 34.90 42.59 -12.48
CA TYR A 258 36.18 42.34 -11.82
C TYR A 258 36.27 43.17 -10.54
N PRO A 259 36.72 42.59 -9.41
CA PRO A 259 36.83 43.33 -8.16
C PRO A 259 37.72 44.56 -8.31
N GLU A 260 37.33 45.67 -7.69
CA GLU A 260 38.11 46.91 -7.71
C GLU A 260 39.52 46.66 -7.13
N LYS A 261 40.55 47.19 -7.82
CA LYS A 261 41.93 47.06 -7.39
C LYS A 261 42.14 47.88 -6.11
N SER A 262 42.52 47.22 -5.01
CA SER A 262 42.88 47.93 -3.78
C SER A 262 44.16 48.76 -3.97
N PHE A 263 44.24 49.93 -3.34
CA PHE A 263 45.43 50.79 -3.36
C PHE A 263 46.28 50.60 -2.09
N CYS A 264 47.59 50.81 -2.22
CA CYS A 264 48.53 50.70 -1.11
C CYS A 264 48.29 51.82 -0.10
N VAL A 265 48.21 51.47 1.18
CA VAL A 265 48.00 52.44 2.27
C VAL A 265 49.16 53.42 2.42
N VAL A 266 50.39 52.98 2.10
CA VAL A 266 51.61 53.78 2.28
C VAL A 266 51.95 54.61 1.04
N THR A 267 51.83 54.02 -0.16
CA THR A 267 52.31 54.65 -1.40
C THR A 267 51.20 55.12 -2.34
N GLY A 268 49.93 54.78 -2.07
CA GLY A 268 48.80 55.13 -2.95
C GLY A 268 48.82 54.42 -4.32
N LEU A 269 49.82 53.59 -4.61
CA LEU A 269 49.91 52.82 -5.85
C LEU A 269 48.96 51.59 -5.81
N PRO A 270 48.49 51.08 -6.96
CA PRO A 270 47.71 49.85 -7.01
C PRO A 270 48.42 48.71 -6.27
N ALA A 271 47.79 48.19 -5.22
CA ALA A 271 48.39 47.17 -4.37
C ALA A 271 48.39 45.83 -5.10
N LYS A 272 49.58 45.21 -5.13
CA LYS A 272 49.79 43.88 -5.71
C LYS A 272 49.69 42.79 -4.66
N TYR A 273 49.91 43.13 -3.39
CA TYR A 273 49.99 42.18 -2.28
C TYR A 273 49.20 42.69 -1.07
N ARG A 274 48.85 41.78 -0.15
CA ARG A 274 48.30 42.10 1.18
C ARG A 274 49.22 41.52 2.24
N ASP A 275 49.45 42.28 3.30
CA ASP A 275 50.28 41.83 4.42
C ASP A 275 49.52 40.78 5.25
N PRO A 276 50.07 39.57 5.50
CA PRO A 276 49.40 38.53 6.30
C PRO A 276 49.17 38.93 7.76
N LYS A 277 49.94 39.88 8.32
CA LYS A 277 49.78 40.30 9.72
C LYS A 277 48.73 41.40 9.88
N THR A 278 48.76 42.42 9.02
CA THR A 278 47.86 43.59 9.14
C THR A 278 46.65 43.51 8.21
N GLY A 279 46.66 42.62 7.20
CA GLY A 279 45.63 42.53 6.17
C GLY A 279 45.62 43.71 5.18
N LEU A 280 46.54 44.67 5.34
CA LEU A 280 46.56 45.90 4.58
C LEU A 280 47.19 45.70 3.18
N PRO A 281 46.61 46.33 2.14
CA PRO A 281 47.13 46.29 0.78
C PRO A 281 48.44 47.08 0.65
N TYR A 282 49.45 46.50 -0.02
CA TYR A 282 50.72 47.16 -0.32
C TYR A 282 51.25 46.89 -1.75
N ALA A 283 52.08 47.80 -2.27
CA ALA A 283 52.63 47.73 -3.62
C ALA A 283 54.14 47.48 -3.67
N THR A 284 54.92 48.08 -2.77
CA THR A 284 56.40 48.03 -2.78
C THR A 284 56.96 47.30 -1.55
N GLN A 285 58.21 46.83 -1.64
CA GLN A 285 58.89 46.19 -0.51
C GLN A 285 59.11 47.16 0.67
N GLU A 286 59.29 48.44 0.37
CA GLU A 286 59.43 49.50 1.38
C GLU A 286 58.12 49.67 2.17
N ALA A 287 56.97 49.69 1.48
CA ALA A 287 55.67 49.70 2.11
C ALA A 287 55.45 48.47 3.00
N PHE A 288 55.90 47.28 2.58
CA PHE A 288 55.85 46.08 3.42
C PHE A 288 56.72 46.21 4.67
N LYS A 289 57.95 46.73 4.55
CA LYS A 289 58.83 46.96 5.70
C LYS A 289 58.24 48.00 6.68
N PHE A 290 57.55 49.00 6.15
CA PHE A 290 56.84 49.98 6.96
C PHE A 290 55.69 49.34 7.74
N LEU A 291 54.83 48.57 7.06
CA LEU A 291 53.72 47.84 7.70
C LEU A 291 54.20 46.77 8.70
N ALA A 292 55.29 46.06 8.39
CA ALA A 292 55.86 45.01 9.22
C ALA A 292 56.58 45.52 10.48
N ARG A 293 57.02 46.79 10.47
CA ARG A 293 57.61 47.46 11.65
C ARG A 293 56.57 47.96 12.64
N GLY A 294 55.29 47.86 12.29
CA GLY A 294 54.17 48.33 13.11
C GLY A 294 53.87 49.81 12.85
N ILE A 295 52.58 50.10 12.72
CA ILE A 295 52.02 51.42 13.05
C ILE A 295 52.02 51.55 14.57
#